data_AF-A0A6B2FWH0-F1
#
_entry.id   AF-A0A6B2FWH0-F1
#
_cell.length_a   1.000
_cell.length_b   1.000
_cell.length_c   1.000
_cell.angle_alpha   90.00
_cell.angle_beta   90.00
_cell.angle_gamma   90.00
#
_symmetry.space_group_name_H-M   'P 1'
#
loop_
_entity.id
_entity.type
_entity.pdbx_description
1 polymer ?
#
loop_
_entity_poly.entity_id
_entity_poly.type
_entity_poly.pdbx_seq_one_letter_code
_entity_poly.pdbx_strand_id
1 'polypeptide(L)'
;RKGIFPQPEHDPIIQIGNVVTIYGLVDKLLKVVFTLGSCASIVGALVMSFENEKDLLRAWAKFIVEVDPDIITGYNIFNFDTPYIIDRAIHLNVSEIQHIGRIKSEKSVVKSSTFQNRAFGKRDNKQTNISGRYFPKF
;
A
#
# COMPACT_ATOMS: atom_id res chain seq x y z
N ARG A 1 -20.23 -1.69 3.79
CA ARG A 1 -21.65 -1.31 4.05
C ARG A 1 -22.40 -1.24 2.71
N LYS A 2 -23.70 -1.57 2.62
CA LYS A 2 -24.39 -1.68 1.31
C LYS A 2 -24.55 -0.28 0.66
N GLY A 3 -24.08 -0.12 -0.57
CA GLY A 3 -24.25 1.11 -1.37
C GLY A 3 -23.31 2.27 -1.01
N ILE A 4 -22.35 2.07 -0.12
CA ILE A 4 -21.40 3.11 0.33
C ILE A 4 -20.00 2.74 -0.15
N PHE A 5 -19.31 3.68 -0.79
CA PHE A 5 -17.90 3.50 -1.18
C PHE A 5 -17.02 3.35 0.08
N PRO A 6 -15.97 2.50 0.06
CA PRO A 6 -15.13 2.28 1.23
C PRO A 6 -14.57 3.57 1.84
N GLN A 7 -14.63 3.67 3.18
CA GLN A 7 -14.09 4.77 3.96
C GLN A 7 -13.12 4.25 5.02
N PRO A 8 -11.91 4.80 5.12
CA PRO A 8 -10.87 4.27 6.01
C PRO A 8 -11.24 4.29 7.49
N GLU A 9 -12.18 5.12 7.93
CA GLU A 9 -12.66 5.16 9.31
C GLU A 9 -13.64 4.03 9.66
N HIS A 10 -14.20 3.36 8.65
CA HIS A 10 -15.34 2.45 8.82
C HIS A 10 -15.13 1.08 8.22
N ASP A 11 -14.50 0.99 7.04
CA ASP A 11 -14.37 -0.26 6.30
C ASP A 11 -12.92 -0.78 6.40
N PRO A 12 -12.71 -1.97 6.98
CA PRO A 12 -11.37 -2.50 7.23
C PRO A 12 -10.68 -2.97 5.95
N ILE A 13 -9.35 -2.95 5.97
CA ILE A 13 -8.52 -3.62 4.97
C ILE A 13 -8.50 -5.10 5.32
N ILE A 14 -9.09 -5.92 4.45
CA ILE A 14 -9.20 -7.36 4.66
C ILE A 14 -8.10 -8.16 3.97
N GLN A 15 -7.50 -7.63 2.90
CA GLN A 15 -6.45 -8.31 2.16
C GLN A 15 -5.48 -7.31 1.52
N ILE A 16 -4.19 -7.66 1.46
CA ILE A 16 -3.17 -6.93 0.69
C ILE A 16 -2.35 -7.93 -0.12
N GLY A 17 -2.44 -7.86 -1.44
CA GLY A 17 -1.68 -8.69 -2.37
C GLY A 17 -0.42 -7.97 -2.87
N ASN A 18 0.71 -8.67 -2.89
CA ASN A 18 2.00 -8.14 -3.31
C ASN A 18 2.65 -9.11 -4.30
N VAL A 19 3.19 -8.56 -5.37
CA VAL A 19 4.09 -9.28 -6.28
C VAL A 19 5.39 -8.49 -6.35
N VAL A 20 6.49 -9.14 -5.98
CA VAL A 20 7.83 -8.57 -6.03
C VAL A 20 8.59 -9.27 -7.15
N THR A 21 9.23 -8.48 -7.98
CA THR A 21 10.04 -8.94 -9.11
C THR A 21 11.33 -8.16 -9.18
N ILE A 22 12.37 -8.77 -9.75
CA ILE A 22 13.62 -8.11 -10.06
C ILE A 22 13.66 -7.89 -11.56
N TYR A 23 13.80 -6.64 -11.98
CA TYR A 23 13.89 -6.30 -13.41
C TYR A 23 15.02 -7.09 -14.09
N GLY A 24 14.70 -7.71 -15.23
CA GLY A 24 15.63 -8.55 -15.98
C GLY A 24 15.73 -10.00 -15.51
N LEU A 25 15.09 -10.38 -14.39
CA LEU A 25 15.03 -11.77 -13.92
C LEU A 25 13.61 -12.32 -14.04
N VAL A 26 13.32 -12.94 -15.18
CA VAL A 26 11.96 -13.37 -15.59
C VAL A 26 11.34 -14.37 -14.61
N ASP A 27 12.15 -15.23 -13.97
CA ASP A 27 11.66 -16.34 -13.14
C ASP A 27 11.64 -16.04 -11.63
N LYS A 28 12.11 -14.85 -11.20
CA LYS A 28 12.17 -14.50 -9.77
C LYS A 28 11.00 -13.64 -9.36
N LEU A 29 9.88 -14.31 -9.06
CA LEU A 29 8.66 -13.71 -8.55
C LEU A 29 8.39 -14.16 -7.11
N LEU A 30 8.26 -13.21 -6.20
CA LEU A 30 7.71 -13.45 -4.87
C LEU A 30 6.26 -12.98 -4.85
N LYS A 31 5.33 -13.90 -4.63
CA LYS A 31 3.90 -13.62 -4.48
C LYS A 31 3.53 -13.77 -3.01
N VAL A 32 3.03 -12.72 -2.38
CA VAL A 32 2.61 -12.73 -0.98
C VAL A 32 1.25 -12.09 -0.84
N VAL A 33 0.34 -12.71 -0.09
CA VAL A 33 -0.94 -12.13 0.28
C VAL A 33 -1.08 -12.10 1.80
N PHE A 34 -1.43 -10.94 2.32
CA PHE A 34 -1.77 -10.72 3.72
C PHE A 34 -3.29 -10.76 3.83
N THR A 35 -3.86 -11.54 4.75
CA THR A 35 -5.31 -11.71 4.89
C THR A 35 -5.77 -11.49 6.33
N LEU A 36 -6.92 -10.83 6.49
CA LEU A 36 -7.65 -10.77 7.75
C LEU A 36 -8.53 -12.00 7.89
N GLY A 37 -8.39 -12.72 8.99
CA GLY A 37 -8.94 -14.05 9.17
C GLY A 37 -8.15 -15.13 8.42
N SER A 38 -8.65 -16.36 8.50
CA SER A 38 -8.04 -17.53 7.87
C SER A 38 -8.17 -17.51 6.35
N CYS A 39 -7.12 -17.92 5.65
CA CYS A 39 -7.13 -18.16 4.21
C CYS A 39 -6.48 -19.52 3.92
N ALA A 40 -7.04 -20.27 2.97
CA ALA A 40 -6.43 -21.52 2.53
C ALA A 40 -5.11 -21.25 1.78
N SER A 41 -4.18 -22.21 1.80
CA SER A 41 -2.92 -22.11 1.06
C SER A 41 -3.18 -21.95 -0.44
N ILE A 42 -2.42 -21.07 -1.09
CA ILE A 42 -2.47 -20.84 -2.53
C ILE A 42 -1.17 -21.33 -3.15
N VAL A 43 -1.25 -22.21 -4.16
CA VAL A 43 -0.06 -22.76 -4.83
C VAL A 43 0.76 -21.62 -5.45
N GLY A 44 2.05 -21.56 -5.09
CA GLY A 44 2.99 -20.56 -5.62
C GLY A 44 2.84 -19.17 -4.99
N ALA A 45 2.11 -19.02 -3.89
CA ALA A 45 2.05 -17.77 -3.12
C ALA A 45 2.18 -18.03 -1.62
N LEU A 46 2.86 -17.12 -0.93
CA LEU A 46 2.90 -17.10 0.53
C LEU A 46 1.61 -16.45 1.04
N VAL A 47 0.85 -17.18 1.84
CA VAL A 47 -0.37 -16.69 2.50
C VAL A 47 -0.02 -16.38 3.95
N MET A 48 -0.16 -15.12 4.35
CA MET A 48 0.02 -14.65 5.72
C MET A 48 -1.33 -14.22 6.30
N SER A 49 -1.89 -15.02 7.21
CA SER A 49 -3.20 -14.77 7.82
C SER A 49 -3.07 -14.18 9.22
N PHE A 50 -3.89 -13.20 9.53
CA PHE A 50 -3.88 -12.45 10.81
C PHE A 50 -5.28 -12.39 11.41
N GLU A 51 -5.37 -12.50 12.73
CA GLU A 51 -6.66 -12.43 13.43
C GLU A 51 -7.21 -11.00 13.52
N ASN A 52 -6.33 -10.00 13.51
CA ASN A 52 -6.69 -8.60 13.60
C ASN A 52 -5.98 -7.75 12.54
N GLU A 53 -6.63 -6.65 12.17
CA GLU A 53 -6.18 -5.76 11.09
C GLU A 53 -4.90 -5.00 11.45
N LYS A 54 -4.68 -4.68 12.74
CA LYS A 54 -3.47 -3.94 13.16
C LYS A 54 -2.22 -4.77 12.88
N ASP A 55 -2.25 -6.05 13.20
CA ASP A 55 -1.11 -6.95 12.98
C ASP A 55 -0.89 -7.23 11.50
N LEU A 56 -1.96 -7.31 10.70
CA LEU A 56 -1.88 -7.35 9.24
C LEU A 56 -1.11 -6.13 8.70
N LEU A 57 -1.51 -4.92 9.11
CA LEU A 57 -0.87 -3.69 8.66
C LEU A 57 0.59 -3.58 9.13
N ARG A 58 0.89 -3.95 10.38
CA ARG A 58 2.27 -3.99 10.90
C ARG A 58 3.14 -4.96 10.12
N ALA A 59 2.64 -6.16 9.86
CA ALA A 59 3.36 -7.18 9.10
C ALA A 59 3.61 -6.73 7.67
N TRP A 60 2.64 -6.08 7.04
CA TRP A 60 2.82 -5.51 5.70
C TRP A 60 3.84 -4.35 5.70
N ALA A 61 3.80 -3.45 6.67
CA ALA A 61 4.80 -2.38 6.81
C ALA A 61 6.23 -2.95 6.94
N LYS A 62 6.39 -3.95 7.80
CA LYS A 62 7.65 -4.67 8.00
C LYS A 62 8.11 -5.36 6.71
N PHE A 63 7.21 -6.02 6.00
CA PHE A 63 7.50 -6.64 4.71
C PHE A 63 8.04 -5.64 3.68
N ILE A 64 7.44 -4.45 3.55
CA ILE A 64 7.94 -3.41 2.63
C ILE A 64 9.36 -2.96 3.02
N VAL A 65 9.63 -2.80 4.32
CA VAL A 65 10.96 -2.42 4.80
C VAL A 65 11.99 -3.53 4.58
N GLU A 66 11.62 -4.79 4.77
CA GLU A 66 12.52 -5.95 4.62
C GLU A 66 12.80 -6.31 3.15
N VAL A 67 11.79 -6.25 2.29
CA VAL A 67 11.97 -6.43 0.84
C VAL A 67 12.76 -5.28 0.22
N ASP A 68 12.63 -4.09 0.81
CA ASP A 68 13.25 -2.84 0.36
C ASP A 68 13.09 -2.56 -1.16
N PRO A 69 11.85 -2.49 -1.69
CA PRO A 69 11.63 -2.30 -3.11
C PRO A 69 12.11 -0.92 -3.58
N ASP A 70 12.80 -0.89 -4.72
CA ASP A 70 13.20 0.36 -5.39
C ASP A 70 12.02 1.05 -6.07
N ILE A 71 11.12 0.25 -6.66
CA ILE A 71 9.95 0.72 -7.41
C ILE A 71 8.69 0.13 -6.81
N ILE A 72 7.72 0.98 -6.47
CA ILE A 72 6.37 0.55 -6.07
C ILE A 72 5.40 0.97 -7.16
N THR A 73 4.74 0.00 -7.76
CA THR A 73 3.81 0.18 -8.88
C THR A 73 2.51 -0.58 -8.65
N GLY A 74 1.47 -0.20 -9.37
CA GLY A 74 0.15 -0.81 -9.32
C GLY A 74 -0.86 0.06 -10.08
N TYR A 75 -2.11 -0.38 -10.12
CA TYR A 75 -3.17 0.35 -10.79
C TYR A 75 -3.94 1.20 -9.77
N ASN A 76 -4.04 2.51 -10.00
CA ASN A 76 -4.73 3.48 -9.12
C ASN A 76 -4.17 3.63 -7.68
N ILE A 77 -2.95 3.17 -7.41
CA ILE A 77 -2.35 3.17 -6.07
C ILE A 77 -2.18 4.55 -5.44
N PHE A 78 -2.12 5.62 -6.25
CA PHE A 78 -1.96 6.99 -5.77
C PHE A 78 -3.25 7.59 -5.24
N ASN A 79 -4.38 7.29 -5.88
CA ASN A 79 -5.65 7.90 -5.55
C ASN A 79 -6.51 7.02 -4.63
N PHE A 80 -6.22 5.72 -4.56
CA PHE A 80 -6.93 4.79 -3.70
C PHE A 80 -6.02 4.07 -2.70
N ASP A 81 -5.21 3.09 -3.12
CA ASP A 81 -4.58 2.13 -2.20
C ASP A 81 -3.67 2.78 -1.16
N THR A 82 -2.68 3.58 -1.59
CA THR A 82 -1.69 4.17 -0.67
C THR A 82 -2.34 5.15 0.30
N PRO A 83 -3.20 6.10 -0.15
CA PRO A 83 -3.95 6.95 0.77
C PRO A 83 -4.83 6.15 1.74
N TYR A 84 -5.56 5.15 1.24
CA TYR A 84 -6.47 4.36 2.07
C TYR A 84 -5.73 3.61 3.17
N ILE A 85 -4.59 2.98 2.84
CA ILE A 85 -3.74 2.27 3.80
C ILE A 85 -3.20 3.22 4.88
N ILE A 86 -2.71 4.40 4.49
CA ILE A 86 -2.17 5.38 5.45
C ILE A 86 -3.28 5.95 6.34
N ASP A 87 -4.40 6.37 5.76
CA ASP A 87 -5.53 6.94 6.50
C ASP A 87 -6.13 5.90 7.46
N ARG A 88 -6.24 4.63 7.03
CA ARG A 88 -6.69 3.51 7.88
C ARG A 88 -5.71 3.24 9.01
N ALA A 89 -4.41 3.23 8.73
CA ALA A 89 -3.37 3.01 9.74
C ALA A 89 -3.36 4.13 10.80
N ILE A 90 -3.56 5.39 10.39
CA ILE A 90 -3.73 6.53 11.30
C ILE A 90 -4.96 6.32 12.17
N HIS A 91 -6.11 5.97 11.59
CA HIS A 91 -7.35 5.70 12.32
C HIS A 91 -7.18 4.59 13.38
N LEU A 92 -6.39 3.55 13.08
CA LEU A 92 -6.15 2.42 13.97
C LEU A 92 -4.95 2.60 14.93
N ASN A 93 -4.24 3.72 14.85
CA ASN A 93 -2.99 3.99 15.58
C ASN A 93 -1.87 2.97 15.29
N VAL A 94 -1.65 2.66 14.00
CA VAL A 94 -0.56 1.80 13.51
C VAL A 94 0.50 2.68 12.85
N SER A 95 1.47 3.15 13.65
CA SER A 95 2.47 4.12 13.20
C SER A 95 3.48 3.58 12.19
N GLU A 96 3.69 2.27 12.15
CA GLU A 96 4.70 1.58 11.34
C GLU A 96 4.49 1.82 9.84
N ILE A 97 3.23 1.91 9.42
CA ILE A 97 2.83 2.22 8.04
C ILE A 97 3.31 3.62 7.61
N GLN A 98 3.42 4.56 8.55
CA GLN A 98 3.94 5.90 8.26
C GLN A 98 5.45 5.91 8.09
N HIS A 99 6.15 4.80 8.28
CA HIS A 99 7.62 4.70 8.22
C HIS A 99 8.10 3.66 7.20
N ILE A 100 7.37 3.52 6.09
CA ILE A 100 7.70 2.59 4.99
C ILE A 100 8.71 3.16 3.96
N GLY A 101 9.03 4.45 4.05
CA GLY A 101 10.14 5.07 3.30
C GLY A 101 11.52 4.64 3.82
N ARG A 102 12.58 4.92 3.04
CA ARG A 102 13.97 4.65 3.46
C ARG A 102 14.49 5.64 4.50
N ILE A 103 13.92 6.86 4.56
CA ILE A 103 14.29 7.90 5.53
C ILE A 103 13.47 7.71 6.82
N LYS A 104 14.08 7.06 7.82
CA LYS A 104 13.39 6.68 9.08
C LYS A 104 12.83 7.85 9.89
N SER A 105 13.47 9.02 9.79
CA SER A 105 13.04 10.25 10.50
C SER A 105 11.83 10.92 9.85
N GLU A 106 11.47 10.55 8.62
CA GLU A 106 10.37 11.14 7.87
C GLU A 106 9.12 10.24 7.95
N LYS A 107 7.96 10.86 8.17
CA LYS A 107 6.67 10.18 8.10
C LYS A 107 6.09 10.27 6.68
N SER A 108 5.59 9.16 6.17
CA SER A 108 4.72 9.09 5.01
C SER A 108 3.35 9.67 5.35
N VAL A 109 2.98 10.71 4.61
CA VAL A 109 1.73 11.46 4.74
C VAL A 109 1.10 11.64 3.37
N VAL A 110 -0.24 11.66 3.34
CA VAL A 110 -1.00 11.92 2.13
C VAL A 110 -1.14 13.44 1.97
N LYS A 111 -0.78 13.95 0.80
CA LYS A 111 -0.96 15.35 0.40
C LYS A 111 -1.84 15.42 -0.84
N SER A 112 -2.87 16.25 -0.78
CA SER A 112 -3.69 16.56 -1.96
C SER A 112 -2.96 17.58 -2.84
N SER A 113 -3.01 17.39 -4.15
CA SER A 113 -2.44 18.29 -5.14
C SER A 113 -3.40 18.43 -6.32
N THR A 114 -3.55 19.64 -6.83
CA THR A 114 -4.34 19.90 -8.02
C THR A 114 -3.38 20.21 -9.18
N PHE A 115 -3.50 19.44 -10.26
CA PHE A 115 -2.77 19.68 -11.49
C PHE A 115 -3.73 20.23 -12.54
N GLN A 116 -3.35 21.34 -13.19
CA GLN A 116 -4.20 21.96 -14.21
C GLN A 116 -3.36 22.45 -15.39
N ASN A 117 -3.68 21.97 -16.59
CA ASN A 117 -3.18 22.56 -17.83
C ASN A 117 -4.16 22.36 -18.99
N ARG A 118 -3.88 22.99 -20.14
CA ARG A 118 -4.78 22.96 -21.31
C ARG A 118 -4.89 21.58 -21.98
N ALA A 119 -3.83 20.77 -21.94
CA ALA A 119 -3.79 19.47 -22.64
C ALA A 119 -4.43 18.33 -21.83
N PHE A 120 -4.32 18.37 -20.49
CA PHE A 120 -4.71 17.29 -19.59
C PHE A 120 -5.88 17.66 -18.66
N GLY A 121 -6.38 18.90 -18.77
CA GLY A 121 -7.47 19.42 -17.96
C GLY A 121 -7.06 19.69 -16.51
N LYS A 122 -8.07 19.84 -15.64
CA LYS A 122 -7.89 19.91 -14.19
C LYS A 122 -8.06 18.52 -13.60
N ARG A 123 -7.09 18.07 -12.82
CA ARG A 123 -7.11 16.79 -12.08
C ARG A 123 -6.70 17.02 -10.65
N ASP A 124 -7.48 16.49 -9.73
CA ASP A 124 -7.12 16.42 -8.31
C ASP A 124 -6.49 15.04 -8.05
N ASN A 125 -5.25 15.05 -7.57
CA ASN A 125 -4.47 13.86 -7.30
C ASN A 125 -4.02 13.86 -5.84
N LYS A 126 -4.02 12.67 -5.23
CA LYS A 126 -3.33 12.46 -3.96
C LYS A 126 -1.89 12.04 -4.23
N GLN A 127 -0.97 12.55 -3.43
CA GLN A 127 0.44 12.17 -3.45
C GLN A 127 0.88 11.80 -2.05
N THR A 128 1.55 10.66 -1.94
CA THR A 128 2.16 10.19 -0.70
C THR A 128 3.67 10.29 -0.81
N ASN A 129 4.35 10.83 0.20
CA ASN A 129 5.81 10.78 0.29
C ASN A 129 6.27 9.42 0.85
N ILE A 130 6.95 8.63 0.02
CA ILE A 130 7.63 7.39 0.44
C ILE A 130 9.09 7.54 0.00
N SER A 131 9.83 8.36 0.76
CA SER A 131 11.16 8.85 0.38
C SER A 131 12.15 7.70 0.17
N GLY A 132 12.96 7.82 -0.89
CA GLY A 132 13.94 6.81 -1.29
C GLY A 132 13.39 5.65 -2.12
N ARG A 133 12.08 5.63 -2.42
CA ARG A 133 11.43 4.67 -3.32
C ARG A 133 10.79 5.40 -4.50
N TYR A 134 10.89 4.83 -5.70
CA TYR A 134 10.31 5.41 -6.90
C TYR A 134 8.87 4.92 -7.14
N PHE A 135 8.01 5.86 -7.52
CA PHE A 135 6.59 5.66 -7.76
C PHE A 135 6.25 6.14 -9.18
N PRO A 136 6.26 5.26 -10.18
CA PRO A 136 5.88 5.62 -11.54
C PRO A 136 4.40 6.02 -11.58
N LYS A 137 4.13 7.20 -12.11
CA LYS A 137 2.77 7.71 -12.33
C LYS A 137 2.28 7.21 -13.69
N PHE A 138 1.49 6.15 -13.67
CA PHE A 138 0.77 5.65 -14.85
C PHE A 138 -0.66 6.18 -14.87
#